data_AF-N1U8X6-F1
#
_entry.id   AF-N1U8X6-F1
#
_cell.length_a   1.000
_cell.length_b   1.000
_cell.length_c   1.000
_cell.angle_alpha   90.00
_cell.angle_beta   90.00
_cell.angle_gamma   90.00
#
_symmetry.space_group_name_H-M   'P 1'
#
loop_
_entity.id
_entity.type
_entity.pdbx_description
1 polymer ?
#
loop_
_entity_poly.entity_id
_entity_poly.type
_entity_poly.pdbx_seq_one_letter_code
_entity_poly.pdbx_strand_id
1 'polypeptide(L)'
;MQNLFSQTVFLGYENGFINFETISIDGTKIKANANPGDIGDLEKFETRLKQIEKVSKKKFKEWEQSADLEYSKIQKKRKELERKTDKLKEAVDFLKKHEDRRRIHLYERNCDLQKRRKGFIVGYNAQAAVDCKSKMIISQCVETGQSDTQFAEKMIQKVESCYSSLKSKDDDFKKNSICLGCGLFE
;
A
#
# COMPACT_ATOMS: atom_id res chain seq x y z
N MET A 1 1.20 -3.88 18.62
CA MET A 1 0.61 -2.53 18.49
C MET A 1 -0.91 -2.54 18.42
N GLN A 2 -1.58 -3.42 17.65
CA GLN A 2 -3.06 -3.47 17.60
C GLN A 2 -3.71 -3.56 18.99
N ASN A 3 -3.19 -4.40 19.89
CA ASN A 3 -3.73 -4.53 21.24
C ASN A 3 -3.63 -3.23 22.07
N LEU A 4 -2.57 -2.44 21.90
CA LEU A 4 -2.40 -1.17 22.62
C LEU A 4 -3.36 -0.09 22.10
N PHE A 5 -3.54 -0.04 20.78
CA PHE A 5 -4.50 0.87 20.16
C PHE A 5 -5.92 0.58 20.64
N SER A 6 -6.35 -0.69 20.59
CA SER A 6 -7.67 -1.10 21.07
C SER A 6 -7.87 -0.80 22.57
N GLN A 7 -6.84 -0.98 23.40
CA GLN A 7 -6.90 -0.62 24.82
C GLN A 7 -7.06 0.89 25.04
N THR A 8 -6.43 1.73 24.20
CA THR A 8 -6.55 3.18 24.28
C THR A 8 -7.98 3.63 23.93
N VAL A 9 -8.55 3.05 22.87
CA VAL A 9 -9.95 3.31 22.47
C VAL A 9 -10.90 2.82 23.55
N PHE A 10 -10.67 1.63 24.13
CA PHE A 10 -11.45 1.10 25.24
C PHE A 10 -11.42 2.02 26.46
N LEU A 11 -10.23 2.44 26.90
CA LEU A 11 -10.13 3.37 28.04
C LEU A 11 -10.83 4.70 27.75
N GLY A 12 -10.69 5.23 26.53
CA GLY A 12 -11.38 6.44 26.12
C GLY A 12 -12.91 6.30 26.11
N TYR A 13 -13.42 5.13 25.74
CA TYR A 13 -14.85 4.79 25.79
C TYR A 13 -15.36 4.67 27.23
N GLU A 14 -14.69 3.85 28.07
CA GLU A 14 -15.08 3.62 29.47
C GLU A 14 -15.07 4.90 30.32
N ASN A 15 -14.17 5.84 30.02
CA ASN A 15 -14.12 7.13 30.71
C ASN A 15 -15.06 8.18 30.09
N GLY A 16 -15.86 7.81 29.09
CA GLY A 16 -16.83 8.68 28.44
C GLY A 16 -16.21 9.78 27.54
N PHE A 17 -14.93 9.69 27.20
CA PHE A 17 -14.30 10.62 26.26
C PHE A 17 -14.75 10.35 24.83
N ILE A 18 -14.77 9.08 24.43
CA ILE A 18 -15.21 8.60 23.12
C ILE A 18 -16.67 8.17 23.22
N ASN A 19 -17.52 8.58 22.27
CA ASN A 19 -18.94 8.20 22.28
C ASN A 19 -19.43 7.56 20.98
N PHE A 20 -18.61 7.54 19.92
CA PHE A 20 -18.95 6.97 18.61
C PHE A 20 -20.16 7.63 17.91
N GLU A 21 -20.72 8.72 18.44
CA GLU A 21 -21.96 9.33 17.91
C GLU A 21 -21.74 10.02 16.58
N THR A 22 -20.65 10.79 16.47
CA THR A 22 -20.24 11.43 15.22
C THR A 22 -18.80 11.07 14.90
N ILE A 23 -18.60 10.50 13.73
CA ILE A 23 -17.31 9.96 13.31
C ILE A 23 -16.91 10.65 12.01
N SER A 24 -15.71 11.22 11.99
CA SER A 24 -15.09 11.77 10.79
C SER A 24 -14.14 10.75 10.19
N ILE A 25 -14.26 10.47 8.90
CA ILE A 25 -13.32 9.61 8.16
C ILE A 25 -12.56 10.46 7.15
N ASP A 26 -11.24 10.36 7.18
CA ASP A 26 -10.36 11.01 6.22
C ASP A 26 -9.25 10.05 5.75
N GLY A 27 -8.75 10.30 4.54
CA GLY A 27 -7.76 9.48 3.87
C GLY A 27 -6.53 10.28 3.43
N THR A 28 -5.34 9.73 3.65
CA THR A 28 -4.07 10.29 3.21
C THR A 28 -3.26 9.30 2.39
N LYS A 29 -2.53 9.79 1.39
CA LYS A 29 -1.70 8.94 0.52
C LYS A 29 -0.26 8.92 1.04
N ILE A 30 0.20 7.77 1.52
CA ILE A 30 1.55 7.57 2.04
C ILE A 30 2.45 7.03 0.95
N LYS A 31 3.59 7.70 0.71
CA LYS A 31 4.58 7.25 -0.28
C LYS A 31 5.28 5.99 0.22
N ALA A 32 5.36 4.97 -0.64
CA ALA A 32 6.16 3.77 -0.36
C ALA A 32 7.65 4.06 -0.61
N ASN A 33 8.53 3.26 0.00
CA ASN A 33 9.94 3.22 -0.37
C ASN A 33 10.12 2.42 -1.68
N ALA A 34 9.52 2.93 -2.75
CA ALA A 34 9.33 2.24 -4.02
C ALA A 34 9.57 3.21 -5.18
N ASN A 35 10.33 2.76 -6.18
CA ASN A 35 10.62 3.57 -7.36
C ASN A 35 9.43 3.51 -8.33
N PRO A 36 8.86 4.65 -8.76
CA PRO A 36 7.81 4.66 -9.78
C PRO A 36 8.21 3.98 -11.09
N GLY A 37 9.51 3.92 -11.40
CA GLY A 37 10.03 3.19 -12.55
C GLY A 37 9.79 1.69 -12.49
N ASP A 38 9.62 1.11 -11.30
CA ASP A 38 9.58 -0.34 -11.06
C ASP A 38 8.16 -0.90 -10.90
N ILE A 39 7.14 -0.05 -11.09
CA ILE A 39 5.74 -0.49 -11.23
C ILE A 39 5.41 -0.81 -12.68
N GLY A 40 4.63 -1.87 -12.91
CA GLY A 40 4.26 -2.29 -14.26
C GLY A 40 3.16 -3.34 -14.31
N ASP A 41 2.51 -3.40 -15.46
CA ASP A 41 1.60 -4.47 -15.85
C ASP A 41 2.39 -5.59 -16.56
N LEU A 42 1.65 -6.62 -16.99
CA LEU A 42 2.22 -7.82 -17.59
C LEU A 42 3.01 -7.48 -18.86
N GLU A 43 2.41 -6.72 -19.78
CA GLU A 43 3.01 -6.33 -21.05
C GLU A 43 4.32 -5.55 -20.83
N LYS A 44 4.32 -4.60 -19.88
CA LYS A 44 5.51 -3.82 -19.55
C LYS A 44 6.63 -4.72 -19.01
N PHE A 45 6.33 -5.68 -18.14
CA PHE A 45 7.36 -6.58 -17.60
C PHE A 45 7.87 -7.60 -18.62
N GLU A 46 7.00 -8.16 -19.47
CA GLU A 46 7.43 -9.05 -20.56
C GLU A 46 8.34 -8.31 -21.56
N THR A 47 8.00 -7.06 -21.89
CA THR A 47 8.84 -6.20 -22.75
C THR A 47 10.19 -5.92 -22.11
N ARG A 48 10.22 -5.57 -20.83
CA ARG A 48 11.46 -5.35 -20.07
C ARG A 48 12.31 -6.60 -19.96
N LEU A 49 11.68 -7.77 -19.80
CA LEU A 49 12.38 -9.05 -19.75
C LEU A 49 13.07 -9.36 -21.08
N LYS A 50 12.39 -9.16 -22.22
CA LYS A 50 13.02 -9.31 -23.54
C LYS A 50 14.19 -8.36 -23.74
N GLN A 51 14.05 -7.11 -23.28
CA GLN A 51 15.11 -6.11 -23.37
C GLN A 51 16.32 -6.46 -22.49
N ILE A 52 16.10 -6.86 -21.23
CA ILE A 52 17.20 -7.18 -20.30
C ILE A 52 17.96 -8.43 -20.76
N GLU A 53 17.28 -9.44 -21.32
CA GLU A 53 17.94 -10.62 -21.86
C GLU A 53 18.82 -10.27 -23.07
N LYS A 54 18.32 -9.42 -23.98
CA LYS A 54 19.09 -8.96 -25.15
C LYS A 54 20.32 -8.15 -24.74
N VAL A 55 20.15 -7.20 -23.81
CA VAL A 55 21.24 -6.35 -23.31
C VAL A 55 22.25 -7.17 -22.53
N SER A 56 21.81 -8.11 -21.68
CA SER A 56 22.70 -8.97 -20.90
C SER A 56 23.59 -9.82 -21.79
N LYS A 57 23.02 -10.46 -22.84
CA LYS A 57 23.80 -11.23 -23.83
C LYS A 57 24.87 -10.39 -24.51
N LYS A 58 24.56 -9.14 -24.89
CA LYS A 58 25.53 -8.22 -25.49
C LYS A 58 26.63 -7.82 -24.50
N LYS A 59 26.24 -7.44 -23.28
CA LYS A 59 27.16 -6.98 -22.24
C LYS A 59 28.10 -8.07 -21.75
N PHE A 60 27.63 -9.31 -21.62
CA PHE A 60 28.50 -10.43 -21.23
C PHE A 60 29.58 -10.69 -22.27
N LYS A 61 29.25 -10.67 -23.57
CA LYS A 61 30.26 -10.77 -24.64
C LYS A 61 31.27 -9.61 -24.61
N GLU A 62 30.80 -8.37 -24.41
CA GLU A 62 31.68 -7.20 -24.28
C GLU A 62 32.62 -7.32 -23.07
N TRP A 63 32.15 -7.86 -21.94
CA TRP A 63 32.97 -8.03 -20.73
C TRP A 63 33.99 -9.16 -20.85
N GLU A 64 33.65 -10.26 -21.51
CA GLU A 64 34.60 -11.35 -21.78
C GLU A 64 35.77 -10.91 -22.66
N GLN A 65 35.53 -9.95 -23.56
CA GLN A 65 36.55 -9.42 -24.47
C GLN A 65 37.35 -8.24 -23.89
N SER A 66 36.93 -7.69 -22.75
CA SER A 66 37.52 -6.48 -22.17
C SER A 66 38.64 -6.82 -21.18
N ALA A 67 39.89 -6.55 -21.55
CA ALA A 67 41.04 -6.69 -20.66
C ALA A 67 41.08 -5.65 -19.51
N ASP A 68 40.42 -4.50 -19.71
CA ASP A 68 40.51 -3.34 -18.80
C ASP A 68 39.55 -3.38 -17.61
N LEU A 69 38.61 -4.34 -17.57
CA LEU A 69 37.59 -4.41 -16.53
C LEU A 69 38.01 -5.39 -15.43
N GLU A 70 38.18 -4.86 -14.23
CA GLU A 70 38.45 -5.65 -13.03
C GLU A 70 37.37 -6.75 -12.83
N TYR A 71 37.81 -8.01 -12.75
CA TYR A 71 36.93 -9.18 -12.67
C TYR A 71 35.85 -9.07 -11.59
N SER A 72 36.21 -8.51 -10.42
CA SER A 72 35.27 -8.27 -9.30
C SER A 72 34.11 -7.35 -9.68
N LYS A 73 34.35 -6.31 -10.49
CA LYS A 73 33.31 -5.38 -10.96
C LYS A 73 32.38 -6.04 -11.98
N ILE A 74 32.92 -6.87 -12.88
CA ILE A 74 32.14 -7.66 -13.85
C ILE A 74 31.18 -8.59 -13.12
N GLN A 75 31.68 -9.35 -12.14
CA GLN A 75 30.87 -10.29 -11.35
C GLN A 75 29.74 -9.58 -10.59
N LYS A 76 30.01 -8.41 -9.98
CA LYS A 76 28.97 -7.60 -9.33
C LYS A 76 27.86 -7.17 -10.30
N LYS A 77 28.23 -6.65 -11.48
CA LYS A 77 27.26 -6.22 -12.50
C LYS A 77 26.45 -7.38 -13.05
N ARG A 78 27.09 -8.54 -13.27
CA ARG A 78 26.42 -9.77 -13.70
C ARG A 78 25.38 -10.22 -12.69
N LYS A 79 25.75 -10.29 -11.41
CA LYS A 79 24.85 -10.65 -10.31
C LYS A 79 23.66 -9.69 -10.19
N GLU A 80 23.88 -8.40 -10.42
CA GLU A 80 22.80 -7.40 -10.41
C GLU A 80 21.81 -7.60 -11.57
N LEU A 81 22.31 -7.87 -12.79
CA LEU A 81 21.47 -8.16 -13.96
C LEU A 81 20.68 -9.45 -13.78
N GLU A 82 21.30 -10.51 -13.26
CA GLU A 82 20.65 -11.79 -12.96
C GLU A 82 19.52 -11.57 -11.95
N ARG A 83 19.79 -10.89 -10.82
CA ARG A 83 18.76 -10.55 -9.82
C ARG A 83 17.59 -9.76 -10.39
N LYS A 84 17.86 -8.77 -11.26
CA LYS A 84 16.81 -7.99 -11.93
C LYS A 84 15.98 -8.86 -12.88
N THR A 85 16.63 -9.76 -13.61
CA THR A 85 15.97 -10.70 -14.52
C THR A 85 15.07 -11.65 -13.76
N ASP A 86 15.53 -12.20 -12.63
CA ASP A 86 14.75 -13.10 -11.78
C ASP A 86 13.52 -12.39 -11.21
N LYS A 87 13.67 -11.14 -10.75
CA LYS A 87 12.56 -10.33 -10.26
C LYS A 87 11.51 -10.02 -11.34
N LEU A 88 11.95 -9.77 -12.58
CA LEU A 88 11.03 -9.57 -13.70
C LEU A 88 10.26 -10.86 -14.04
N LYS A 89 10.94 -12.03 -14.04
CA LYS A 89 10.28 -13.32 -14.25
C LYS A 89 9.24 -13.61 -13.17
N GLU A 90 9.62 -13.40 -11.91
CA GLU A 90 8.72 -13.55 -10.77
C GLU A 90 7.49 -12.62 -10.89
N ALA A 91 7.68 -11.38 -11.34
CA ALA A 91 6.60 -10.43 -11.55
C ALA A 91 5.65 -10.86 -12.69
N VAL A 92 6.19 -11.36 -13.80
CA VAL A 92 5.41 -11.90 -14.93
C VAL A 92 4.60 -13.12 -14.49
N ASP A 93 5.23 -14.08 -13.80
CA ASP A 93 4.57 -15.28 -13.32
C ASP A 93 3.46 -14.96 -12.30
N PHE A 94 3.70 -13.97 -11.43
CA PHE A 94 2.69 -13.49 -10.49
C PHE A 94 1.48 -12.91 -11.22
N LEU A 95 1.70 -11.99 -12.18
CA LEU A 95 0.60 -11.35 -12.91
C LEU A 95 -0.18 -12.34 -13.79
N LYS A 96 0.46 -13.39 -14.30
CA LYS A 96 -0.22 -14.48 -15.02
C LYS A 96 -1.12 -15.32 -14.12
N LYS A 97 -0.77 -15.47 -12.84
CA LYS A 97 -1.57 -16.23 -11.86
C LYS A 97 -2.68 -15.39 -11.21
N HIS A 98 -2.55 -14.06 -11.24
CA HIS A 98 -3.44 -13.12 -10.58
C HIS A 98 -4.03 -12.14 -11.59
N GLU A 99 -5.03 -12.61 -12.35
CA GLU A 99 -5.73 -11.80 -13.35
C GLU A 99 -6.49 -10.60 -12.73
N ASP A 100 -6.80 -10.67 -11.43
CA ASP A 100 -7.40 -9.58 -10.65
C ASP A 100 -6.42 -8.40 -10.41
N ARG A 101 -5.12 -8.64 -10.57
CA ARG A 101 -4.07 -7.63 -10.35
C ARG A 101 -3.61 -7.05 -11.68
N ARG A 102 -4.12 -5.86 -12.01
CA ARG A 102 -3.74 -5.13 -13.24
C ARG A 102 -2.23 -4.81 -13.32
N ARG A 103 -1.59 -4.49 -12.20
CA ARG A 103 -0.18 -4.10 -12.12
C ARG A 103 0.40 -4.36 -10.73
N ILE A 104 1.71 -4.47 -10.65
CA ILE A 104 2.45 -4.61 -9.39
C ILE A 104 3.78 -3.85 -9.44
N HIS A 105 4.38 -3.63 -8.28
CA HIS A 105 5.77 -3.15 -8.17
C HIS A 105 6.72 -4.34 -7.95
N LEU A 106 7.87 -4.31 -8.63
CA LEU A 106 8.87 -5.39 -8.66
C LEU A 106 9.35 -5.85 -7.28
N TYR A 107 9.53 -4.91 -6.36
CA TYR A 107 10.13 -5.18 -5.04
C TYR A 107 9.16 -5.04 -3.87
N GLU A 108 8.00 -4.41 -4.09
CA GLU A 108 7.05 -4.04 -3.02
C GLU A 108 5.63 -4.32 -3.52
N ARG A 109 5.19 -5.57 -3.43
CA ARG A 109 3.96 -6.03 -4.11
C ARG A 109 2.67 -5.39 -3.59
N ASN A 110 2.72 -4.84 -2.38
CA ASN A 110 1.56 -4.27 -1.73
C ASN A 110 1.40 -2.77 -1.99
N CYS A 111 2.35 -2.11 -2.67
CA CYS A 111 2.15 -0.72 -3.09
C CYS A 111 1.48 -0.64 -4.47
N ASP A 112 0.79 0.46 -4.71
CA ASP A 112 0.19 0.76 -6.01
C ASP A 112 0.26 2.27 -6.31
N LEU A 113 -0.13 2.68 -7.52
CA LEU A 113 -0.29 4.09 -7.86
C LEU A 113 -1.42 4.71 -7.03
N GLN A 114 -1.12 5.78 -6.31
CA GLN A 114 -2.11 6.58 -5.58
C GLN A 114 -2.23 7.95 -6.25
N LYS A 115 -3.46 8.37 -6.56
CA LYS A 115 -3.72 9.69 -7.15
C LYS A 115 -3.44 10.77 -6.09
N ARG A 116 -2.71 11.81 -6.48
CA ARG A 116 -2.59 13.07 -5.73
C ARG A 116 -3.18 14.22 -6.55
N ARG A 117 -3.25 15.40 -5.95
CA ARG A 117 -3.68 16.63 -6.65
C ARG A 117 -2.90 16.87 -7.95
N LYS A 118 -1.59 16.59 -7.93
CA LYS A 118 -0.72 16.64 -9.11
C LYS A 118 -0.05 15.28 -9.31
N GLY A 119 -0.49 14.56 -10.34
CA GLY A 119 0.09 13.28 -10.73
C GLY A 119 -0.21 12.12 -9.78
N PHE A 120 0.72 11.17 -9.73
CA PHE A 120 0.60 9.93 -8.97
C PHE A 120 1.86 9.70 -8.13
N ILE A 121 1.68 9.02 -6.99
CA ILE A 121 2.77 8.46 -6.22
C ILE A 121 2.64 6.94 -6.19
N VAL A 122 3.73 6.20 -6.04
CA VAL A 122 3.66 4.78 -5.65
C VAL A 122 3.59 4.73 -4.13
N GLY A 123 2.57 4.09 -3.60
CA GLY A 123 2.28 4.17 -2.18
C GLY A 123 1.04 3.40 -1.73
N TYR A 124 0.56 3.79 -0.56
CA TYR A 124 -0.59 3.22 0.11
C TYR A 124 -1.61 4.32 0.41
N ASN A 125 -2.86 3.90 0.49
CA ASN A 125 -3.95 4.72 0.96
C ASN A 125 -4.16 4.44 2.45
N ALA A 126 -3.82 5.39 3.33
CA ALA A 126 -4.07 5.28 4.74
C ALA A 126 -5.36 6.03 5.08
N GLN A 127 -6.21 5.43 5.90
CA GLN A 127 -7.46 6.02 6.35
C GLN A 127 -7.54 5.97 7.87
N ALA A 128 -8.14 6.99 8.45
CA ALA A 128 -8.40 7.06 9.88
C ALA A 128 -9.86 7.48 10.12
N ALA A 129 -10.46 6.87 11.14
CA ALA A 129 -11.73 7.31 11.71
C ALA A 129 -11.46 8.01 13.04
N VAL A 130 -12.05 9.19 13.21
CA VAL A 130 -11.86 10.05 14.37
C VAL A 130 -13.21 10.31 15.03
N ASP A 131 -13.28 10.11 16.34
CA ASP A 131 -14.43 10.49 17.15
C ASP A 131 -14.49 12.02 17.29
N CYS A 132 -15.61 12.63 16.90
CA CYS A 132 -15.71 14.09 16.83
C CYS A 132 -15.75 14.77 18.19
N LYS A 133 -16.14 14.08 19.27
CA LYS A 133 -16.19 14.63 20.63
C LYS A 133 -14.78 14.76 21.21
N SER A 134 -14.03 13.67 21.20
CA SER A 134 -12.69 13.57 21.79
C SER A 134 -11.56 13.98 20.85
N LYS A 135 -11.80 13.99 19.53
CA LYS A 135 -10.78 14.08 18.48
C LYS A 135 -9.77 12.92 18.49
N MET A 136 -10.11 11.81 19.14
CA MET A 136 -9.27 10.62 19.17
C MET A 136 -9.47 9.75 17.92
N ILE A 137 -8.40 9.15 17.43
CA ILE A 137 -8.47 8.12 16.38
C ILE A 137 -9.05 6.85 17.00
N ILE A 138 -10.16 6.38 16.46
CA ILE A 138 -10.90 5.20 16.95
C ILE A 138 -10.72 3.98 16.04
N SER A 139 -10.34 4.18 14.78
CA SER A 139 -10.02 3.11 13.84
C SER A 139 -9.05 3.60 12.78
N GLN A 140 -8.27 2.67 12.21
CA GLN A 140 -7.30 2.95 11.16
C GLN A 140 -7.16 1.79 10.16
N CYS A 141 -6.78 2.13 8.94
CA CYS A 141 -6.55 1.17 7.86
C CYS A 141 -5.46 1.66 6.90
N VAL A 142 -4.70 0.73 6.33
CA VAL A 142 -3.78 0.99 5.24
C VAL A 142 -4.12 0.02 4.11
N GLU A 143 -4.41 0.56 2.95
CA GLU A 143 -4.96 -0.15 1.80
C GLU A 143 -4.10 0.08 0.56
N THR A 144 -4.05 -0.93 -0.31
CA THR A 144 -3.27 -0.87 -1.55
C THR A 144 -4.05 -0.18 -2.68
N GLY A 145 -5.38 -0.23 -2.70
CA GLY A 145 -6.15 0.29 -3.82
C GLY A 145 -6.23 1.82 -3.87
N GLN A 146 -6.72 2.34 -5.00
CA GLN A 146 -6.72 3.78 -5.28
C GLN A 146 -7.95 4.54 -4.74
N SER A 147 -9.13 3.89 -4.74
CA SER A 147 -10.42 4.57 -4.56
C SER A 147 -10.80 4.73 -3.10
N ASP A 148 -10.97 5.97 -2.65
CA ASP A 148 -11.38 6.26 -1.27
C ASP A 148 -12.80 5.76 -0.94
N THR A 149 -13.71 5.75 -1.92
CA THR A 149 -15.12 5.35 -1.72
C THR A 149 -15.24 3.88 -1.31
N GLN A 150 -14.45 3.00 -1.92
CA GLN A 150 -14.47 1.57 -1.58
C GLN A 150 -13.90 1.29 -0.19
N PHE A 151 -12.99 2.15 0.29
CA PHE A 151 -12.36 1.98 1.59
C PHE A 151 -13.11 2.67 2.72
N ALA A 152 -13.92 3.69 2.41
CA ALA A 152 -14.83 4.30 3.38
C ALA A 152 -15.78 3.24 3.99
N GLU A 153 -16.40 2.41 3.16
CA GLU A 153 -17.25 1.30 3.63
C GLU A 153 -16.49 0.33 4.55
N LYS A 154 -15.28 -0.07 4.17
CA LYS A 154 -14.43 -0.93 5.01
C LYS A 154 -14.08 -0.27 6.35
N MET A 155 -13.83 1.04 6.34
CA MET A 155 -13.53 1.79 7.56
C MET A 155 -14.75 1.83 8.48
N ILE A 156 -15.95 2.03 7.92
CA ILE A 156 -17.21 2.01 8.67
C ILE A 156 -17.39 0.64 9.35
N GLN A 157 -17.24 -0.46 8.59
CA GLN A 157 -17.32 -1.82 9.15
C GLN A 157 -16.32 -2.06 10.27
N LYS A 158 -15.09 -1.53 10.13
CA LYS A 158 -14.08 -1.60 11.21
C LYS A 158 -14.48 -0.82 12.45
N VAL A 159 -15.05 0.37 12.29
CA VAL A 159 -15.53 1.16 13.43
C VAL A 159 -16.70 0.46 14.13
N GLU A 160 -17.64 -0.09 13.37
CA GLU A 160 -18.76 -0.89 13.91
C GLU A 160 -18.28 -2.12 14.67
N SER A 161 -17.30 -2.85 14.11
CA SER A 161 -16.67 -4.00 14.76
C SER A 161 -15.94 -3.59 16.04
N CYS A 162 -15.19 -2.48 16.01
CA CYS A 162 -14.52 -1.93 17.18
C CYS A 162 -15.54 -1.58 18.27
N TYR A 163 -16.57 -0.80 17.95
CA TYR A 163 -17.60 -0.42 18.91
C TYR A 163 -18.34 -1.63 19.49
N SER A 164 -18.68 -2.62 18.66
CA SER A 164 -19.32 -3.86 19.11
C SER A 164 -18.46 -4.67 20.08
N SER A 165 -17.13 -4.60 19.94
CA SER A 165 -16.22 -5.26 20.89
C SER A 165 -16.08 -4.53 22.23
N LEU A 166 -16.51 -3.27 22.32
CA LEU A 166 -16.41 -2.43 23.51
C LEU A 166 -17.71 -2.39 24.31
N LYS A 167 -18.86 -2.59 23.66
CA LYS A 167 -20.17 -2.59 24.33
C LYS A 167 -20.31 -3.69 25.38
N SER A 168 -20.85 -3.32 26.54
CA SER A 168 -21.55 -4.26 27.42
C SER A 168 -22.94 -4.58 26.82
N LYS A 169 -23.56 -5.70 27.22
CA LYS A 169 -24.81 -6.22 26.60
C LYS A 169 -26.02 -5.27 26.65
N ASP A 170 -25.95 -4.15 27.37
CA ASP A 170 -27.08 -3.27 27.66
C ASP A 170 -27.09 -1.94 26.87
N ASP A 171 -26.09 -1.66 26.02
CA ASP A 171 -26.06 -0.43 25.22
C ASP A 171 -26.65 -0.64 23.82
N ASP A 172 -27.83 -0.08 23.55
CA ASP A 172 -28.43 -0.05 22.21
C ASP A 172 -27.60 0.81 21.23
N PHE A 173 -27.49 0.37 19.98
CA PHE A 173 -26.75 1.09 18.94
C PHE A 173 -27.56 2.32 18.51
N LYS A 174 -27.23 3.50 19.06
CA LYS A 174 -27.71 4.77 18.51
C LYS A 174 -27.18 4.94 17.09
N LYS A 175 -28.00 5.55 16.23
CA LYS A 175 -27.65 5.78 14.83
C LYS A 175 -26.45 6.73 14.76
N ASN A 176 -25.28 6.21 14.39
CA ASN A 176 -24.05 7.00 14.26
C ASN A 176 -24.13 7.90 13.02
N SER A 177 -23.67 9.14 13.15
CA SER A 177 -23.53 10.08 12.04
C SER A 177 -22.10 10.03 11.51
N ILE A 178 -21.94 9.68 10.23
CA ILE A 178 -20.62 9.54 9.60
C ILE A 178 -20.41 10.72 8.66
N CYS A 179 -19.38 11.51 8.95
CA CYS A 179 -18.92 12.60 8.10
C CYS A 179 -17.76 12.09 7.25
N LEU A 180 -17.99 11.93 5.95
CA LEU A 180 -16.92 11.60 5.00
C LEU A 180 -16.25 12.89 4.55
N GLY A 181 -14.97 13.04 4.88
CA GLY A 181 -14.12 14.08 4.31
C GLY A 181 -13.81 13.78 2.85
N CYS A 182 -14.77 14.02 1.96
CA CYS A 182 -14.54 13.88 0.52
C CYS A 182 -14.01 15.20 -0.05
N GLY A 183 -12.76 15.56 0.26
CA GLY A 183 -12.17 16.77 -0.30
C GLY A 183 -10.84 17.21 0.30
N LEU A 184 -9.76 16.99 -0.46
CA LEU A 184 -8.59 17.88 -0.60
C LEU A 184 -8.07 18.53 0.69
N PHE A 185 -7.43 17.77 1.57
CA PHE A 185 -6.52 18.36 2.56
C PHE A 185 -5.12 18.52 1.94
N GLU A 186 -4.84 19.79 1.62
CA GLU A 186 -3.58 20.54 1.34
C GLU A 186 -2.41 19.85 0.62
#